data_AF-A0A1Q4D879-F1
#
_entry.id   AF-A0A1Q4D879-F1
#
_cell.length_a   1.000
_cell.length_b   1.000
_cell.length_c   1.000
_cell.angle_alpha   90.00
_cell.angle_beta   90.00
_cell.angle_gamma   90.00
#
_symmetry.space_group_name_H-M   'P 1'
#
loop_
_entity.id
_entity.type
_entity.pdbx_description
1 polymer ?
#
loop_
_entity_poly.entity_id
_entity_poly.type
_entity_poly.pdbx_seq_one_letter_code
_entity_poly.pdbx_strand_id
1 'polypeptide(L)'
;MNVLVLGGTGEARQLASALHGRTGFAVTSSLAGRVAVPSLPSGDVRIGGFGGAEGLRRWVVEHAVDAVVDATHPFARTMTDHAVAATAAAGVPLLVLRRAGWVAGPGDRWHRVPDAAAAARLVDGMGERVFLATGSGDLAAFAGMDGHWFLLRAVDSPPPPLPDRHHLVLDRGPFTADAERGLLREHGIDVVVTRDSGGAMTAAKLVAARELGVAVVLLDRPPAPDVPTVATVDEAVRWLERR
;
A
#
# COMPACT_ATOMS: atom_id res chain seq x y z
N MET A 1 -25.26 -6.06 10.79
CA MET A 1 -24.41 -6.30 9.62
C MET A 1 -22.97 -6.53 10.08
N ASN A 2 -22.45 -7.73 9.81
CA ASN A 2 -21.06 -8.13 10.03
C ASN A 2 -20.22 -7.72 8.82
N VAL A 3 -19.29 -6.78 9.01
CA VAL A 3 -18.44 -6.23 7.95
C VAL A 3 -17.00 -6.67 8.15
N LEU A 4 -16.44 -7.34 7.15
CA LEU A 4 -15.01 -7.63 7.08
C LEU A 4 -14.29 -6.53 6.31
N VAL A 5 -13.36 -5.84 6.97
CA VAL A 5 -12.47 -4.87 6.33
C VAL A 5 -11.10 -5.50 6.12
N LEU A 6 -10.74 -5.79 4.86
CA LEU A 6 -9.38 -6.20 4.52
C LEU A 6 -8.49 -4.97 4.52
N GLY A 7 -7.51 -4.92 5.44
CA GLY A 7 -6.86 -3.67 5.83
C GLY A 7 -5.37 -3.58 5.54
N GLY A 8 -4.74 -2.58 6.18
CA GLY A 8 -3.33 -2.25 6.01
C GLY A 8 -3.07 -0.82 5.52
N THR A 9 -4.12 -0.07 5.20
CA THR A 9 -4.07 1.33 4.75
C THR A 9 -4.60 2.30 5.82
N GLY A 10 -4.43 3.60 5.60
CA GLY A 10 -5.07 4.62 6.43
C GLY A 10 -6.59 4.61 6.29
N GLU A 11 -7.07 4.42 5.07
CA GLU A 11 -8.49 4.37 4.71
C GLU A 11 -9.19 3.18 5.36
N ALA A 12 -8.54 2.01 5.43
CA ALA A 12 -9.07 0.86 6.17
C ALA A 12 -9.27 1.17 7.66
N ARG A 13 -8.30 1.86 8.28
CA ARG A 13 -8.40 2.27 9.69
C ARG A 13 -9.50 3.30 9.90
N GLN A 14 -9.59 4.29 9.01
CA GLN A 14 -10.63 5.31 9.05
C GLN A 14 -12.01 4.69 8.87
N LEU A 15 -12.18 3.74 7.95
CA LEU A 15 -13.44 3.02 7.75
C LEU A 15 -13.80 2.20 8.99
N ALA A 16 -12.86 1.45 9.57
CA ALA A 16 -13.11 0.69 10.79
C ALA A 16 -13.54 1.62 11.94
N SER A 17 -12.86 2.74 12.13
CA SER A 17 -13.23 3.75 13.12
C SER A 17 -14.60 4.39 12.84
N ALA A 18 -14.94 4.63 11.57
CA ALA A 18 -16.21 5.21 11.17
C ALA A 18 -17.40 4.24 11.31
N LEU A 19 -17.15 2.93 11.41
CA LEU A 19 -18.19 1.90 11.61
C LEU A 19 -18.28 1.44 13.07
N HIS A 20 -17.16 1.48 13.81
CA HIS A 20 -17.10 1.00 15.18
C HIS A 20 -18.06 1.77 16.11
N GLY A 21 -18.85 1.03 16.90
CA GLY A 21 -19.82 1.60 17.83
C GLY A 21 -21.11 2.14 17.20
N ARG A 22 -21.25 2.08 15.86
CA ARG A 22 -22.49 2.46 15.19
C ARG A 22 -23.51 1.33 15.27
N THR A 23 -24.74 1.67 15.66
CA THR A 23 -25.86 0.73 15.68
C THR A 23 -26.04 0.08 14.31
N GLY A 24 -26.15 -1.26 14.29
CA GLY A 24 -26.34 -2.03 13.06
C GLY A 24 -25.05 -2.56 12.43
N PHE A 25 -23.86 -2.15 12.88
CA PHE A 25 -22.58 -2.65 12.36
C PHE A 25 -21.76 -3.37 13.43
N ALA A 26 -21.24 -4.55 13.07
CA ALA A 26 -20.15 -5.22 13.75
C ALA A 26 -18.98 -5.30 12.75
N VAL A 27 -17.82 -4.74 13.10
CA VAL A 27 -16.68 -4.62 12.18
C VAL A 27 -15.50 -5.45 12.64
N THR A 28 -14.98 -6.28 11.73
CA THR A 28 -13.73 -7.02 11.92
C THR A 28 -12.71 -6.58 10.88
N SER A 29 -11.58 -6.05 11.33
CA SER A 29 -10.44 -5.72 10.47
C SER A 29 -9.50 -6.91 10.30
N SER A 30 -9.03 -7.18 9.08
CA SER A 30 -8.01 -8.19 8.82
C SER A 30 -6.70 -7.57 8.36
N LEU A 31 -5.62 -7.88 9.08
CA LEU A 31 -4.26 -7.45 8.77
C LEU A 31 -3.40 -8.65 8.35
N ALA A 32 -2.54 -8.47 7.36
CA ALA A 32 -1.70 -9.55 6.83
C ALA A 32 -0.60 -10.03 7.80
N GLY A 33 -0.31 -9.31 8.89
CA GLY A 33 0.78 -9.65 9.82
C GLY A 33 2.18 -9.39 9.26
N ARG A 34 2.31 -8.51 8.25
CA ARG A 34 3.61 -8.16 7.63
C ARG A 34 4.48 -7.23 8.48
N VAL A 35 3.92 -6.74 9.58
CA VAL A 35 4.59 -5.84 10.51
C VAL A 35 4.54 -6.46 11.89
N ALA A 36 5.66 -6.53 12.59
CA ALA A 36 5.77 -7.19 13.90
C ALA A 36 4.83 -6.56 14.94
N VAL A 37 4.76 -5.23 14.96
CA VAL A 37 3.89 -4.46 15.87
C VAL A 37 3.01 -3.51 15.05
N PRO A 38 1.85 -3.95 14.55
CA PRO A 38 0.96 -3.11 13.76
C PRO A 38 0.15 -2.16 14.66
N SER A 39 -0.09 -0.94 14.18
CA SER A 39 -1.12 -0.07 14.77
C SER A 39 -2.50 -0.65 14.46
N LEU A 40 -3.20 -1.08 15.52
CA LEU A 40 -4.48 -1.76 15.46
C LEU A 40 -5.63 -0.78 15.17
N PRO A 41 -6.54 -1.11 14.23
CA PRO A 41 -7.80 -0.37 14.03
C PRO A 41 -8.75 -0.49 15.22
N SER A 42 -9.77 0.37 15.27
CA SER A 42 -10.90 0.22 16.18
C SER A 42 -11.73 -1.02 15.86
N GLY A 43 -12.32 -1.64 16.88
CA GLY A 43 -13.13 -2.86 16.74
C GLY A 43 -12.32 -4.15 16.77
N ASP A 44 -12.92 -5.23 16.29
CA ASP A 44 -12.29 -6.55 16.29
C ASP A 44 -11.21 -6.62 15.23
N VAL A 45 -10.09 -7.28 15.54
CA VAL A 45 -8.95 -7.41 14.63
C VAL A 45 -8.50 -8.86 14.56
N ARG A 46 -8.33 -9.37 13.34
CA ARG A 46 -7.58 -10.60 13.06
C ARG A 46 -6.28 -10.30 12.35
N ILE A 47 -5.24 -11.06 12.71
CA ILE A 47 -3.90 -10.96 12.11
C ILE A 47 -3.52 -12.30 11.50
N GLY A 48 -3.01 -12.27 10.28
CA GLY A 48 -2.52 -13.43 9.55
C GLY A 48 -3.23 -13.64 8.22
N GLY A 49 -2.67 -14.54 7.41
CA GLY A 49 -3.27 -14.94 6.14
C GLY A 49 -4.57 -15.72 6.33
N PHE A 50 -5.35 -15.82 5.26
CA PHE A 50 -6.53 -16.68 5.21
C PHE A 50 -6.23 -18.07 4.64
N GLY A 51 -5.06 -18.30 4.03
CA GLY A 51 -4.79 -19.54 3.29
C GLY A 51 -5.34 -19.53 1.86
N GLY A 52 -5.31 -18.38 1.20
CA GLY A 52 -5.82 -18.20 -0.16
C GLY A 52 -7.31 -17.82 -0.23
N ALA A 53 -7.87 -17.79 -1.43
CA ALA A 53 -9.27 -17.46 -1.68
C ALA A 53 -10.23 -18.41 -0.95
N GLU A 54 -9.95 -19.72 -0.98
CA GLU A 54 -10.80 -20.73 -0.35
C GLU A 54 -10.84 -20.59 1.18
N GLY A 55 -9.69 -20.31 1.80
CA GLY A 55 -9.64 -20.06 3.23
C GLY A 55 -10.34 -18.75 3.62
N LEU A 56 -10.29 -17.71 2.77
CA LEU A 56 -11.08 -16.49 2.97
C LEU A 56 -12.58 -16.78 2.85
N ARG A 57 -12.99 -17.56 1.85
CA ARG A 57 -14.40 -17.97 1.66
C ARG A 57 -14.93 -18.70 2.88
N ARG A 58 -14.16 -19.67 3.39
CA ARG A 58 -14.51 -20.41 4.61
C ARG A 58 -14.70 -19.47 5.80
N TRP A 59 -13.74 -18.57 6.01
CA TRP A 59 -13.82 -17.61 7.12
C TRP A 59 -15.06 -16.71 7.01
N VAL A 60 -15.34 -16.19 5.81
CA VAL A 60 -16.52 -15.37 5.50
C VAL A 60 -17.82 -16.09 5.87
N VAL A 61 -17.94 -17.38 5.53
CA VAL A 61 -19.12 -18.20 5.85
C VAL A 61 -19.20 -18.50 7.34
N GLU A 62 -18.11 -18.95 7.96
CA GLU A 62 -18.05 -19.31 9.38
C GLU A 62 -18.40 -18.14 10.31
N HIS A 63 -18.06 -16.91 9.90
CA HIS A 63 -18.28 -15.69 10.68
C HIS A 63 -19.53 -14.92 10.24
N ALA A 64 -20.35 -15.52 9.36
CA ALA A 64 -21.57 -14.92 8.83
C ALA A 64 -21.36 -13.47 8.36
N VAL A 65 -20.32 -13.25 7.54
CA VAL A 65 -19.98 -11.92 7.02
C VAL A 65 -21.02 -11.49 6.00
N ASP A 66 -21.63 -10.34 6.24
CA ASP A 66 -22.67 -9.78 5.37
C ASP A 66 -22.09 -8.93 4.23
N ALA A 67 -20.89 -8.36 4.42
CA ALA A 67 -20.19 -7.59 3.40
C ALA A 67 -18.67 -7.58 3.62
N VAL A 68 -17.92 -7.55 2.52
CA VAL A 68 -16.46 -7.37 2.54
C VAL A 68 -16.10 -6.03 1.92
N VAL A 69 -15.26 -5.26 2.61
CA VAL A 69 -14.60 -4.08 2.04
C VAL A 69 -13.10 -4.37 1.89
N ASP A 70 -12.63 -4.48 0.65
CA ASP A 70 -11.21 -4.49 0.35
C ASP A 70 -10.66 -3.05 0.39
N ALA A 71 -10.04 -2.72 1.52
CA ALA A 71 -9.32 -1.47 1.74
C ALA A 71 -7.81 -1.73 1.87
N THR A 72 -7.30 -2.80 1.23
CA THR A 72 -5.87 -3.12 1.23
C THR A 72 -5.07 -2.12 0.39
N HIS A 73 -3.74 -2.17 0.48
CA HIS A 73 -2.90 -1.29 -0.33
C HIS A 73 -3.13 -1.55 -1.83
N PRO A 74 -3.14 -0.54 -2.73
CA PRO A 74 -3.39 -0.75 -4.17
C PRO A 74 -2.46 -1.75 -4.88
N PHE A 75 -1.34 -2.12 -4.26
CA PHE A 75 -0.39 -3.13 -4.75
C PHE A 75 -0.58 -4.51 -4.11
N ALA A 76 -1.56 -4.69 -3.23
CA ALA A 76 -1.89 -5.97 -2.59
C ALA A 76 -2.75 -6.86 -3.51
N ARG A 77 -2.40 -6.93 -4.80
CA ARG A 77 -3.16 -7.59 -5.87
C ARG A 77 -3.65 -8.99 -5.49
N THR A 78 -2.77 -9.81 -4.93
CA THR A 78 -3.11 -11.18 -4.50
C THR A 78 -4.25 -11.21 -3.48
N MET A 79 -4.28 -10.27 -2.53
CA MET A 79 -5.36 -10.21 -1.54
C MET A 79 -6.67 -9.75 -2.17
N THR A 80 -6.61 -8.77 -3.08
CA THR A 80 -7.77 -8.33 -3.87
C THR A 80 -8.32 -9.48 -4.73
N ASP A 81 -7.46 -10.23 -5.43
CA ASP A 81 -7.87 -11.39 -6.22
C ASP A 81 -8.54 -12.46 -5.34
N HIS A 82 -7.99 -12.72 -4.14
CA HIS A 82 -8.62 -13.61 -3.18
C HIS A 82 -9.97 -13.10 -2.70
N ALA A 83 -10.11 -11.80 -2.44
CA ALA A 83 -11.37 -11.19 -2.02
C ALA A 83 -12.45 -11.35 -3.10
N VAL A 84 -12.12 -11.04 -4.36
CA VAL A 84 -13.03 -11.20 -5.51
C VAL A 84 -13.50 -12.66 -5.62
N ALA A 85 -12.57 -13.62 -5.63
CA ALA A 85 -12.91 -15.04 -5.76
C ALA A 85 -13.73 -15.56 -4.57
N ALA A 86 -13.34 -15.22 -3.34
CA ALA A 86 -13.99 -15.70 -2.12
C ALA A 86 -15.40 -15.14 -1.96
N THR A 87 -15.59 -13.85 -2.20
CA THR A 87 -16.89 -13.18 -2.06
C THR A 87 -17.87 -13.63 -3.13
N ALA A 88 -17.42 -13.78 -4.38
CA ALA A 88 -18.24 -14.35 -5.45
C ALA A 88 -18.69 -15.78 -5.11
N ALA A 89 -17.79 -16.63 -4.60
CA ALA A 89 -18.13 -18.00 -4.22
C ALA A 89 -19.01 -18.10 -2.96
N ALA A 90 -18.93 -17.14 -2.05
CA ALA A 90 -19.77 -17.07 -0.85
C ALA A 90 -21.12 -16.37 -1.07
N GLY A 91 -21.31 -15.70 -2.21
CA GLY A 91 -22.49 -14.87 -2.46
C GLY A 91 -22.55 -13.60 -1.61
N VAL A 92 -21.39 -13.10 -1.15
CA VAL A 92 -21.28 -11.91 -0.28
C VAL A 92 -20.87 -10.70 -1.11
N PRO A 93 -21.48 -9.51 -0.92
CA PRO A 93 -21.09 -8.32 -1.65
C PRO A 93 -19.66 -7.86 -1.29
N LEU A 94 -18.90 -7.51 -2.33
CA LEU A 94 -17.57 -6.92 -2.23
C LEU A 94 -17.58 -5.45 -2.68
N LEU A 95 -16.90 -4.60 -1.91
CA LEU A 95 -16.54 -3.24 -2.28
C LEU A 95 -15.02 -3.09 -2.24
N VAL A 96 -14.44 -2.43 -3.23
CA VAL A 96 -13.05 -1.98 -3.17
C VAL A 96 -13.00 -0.51 -2.78
N LEU A 97 -12.34 -0.19 -1.66
CA LEU A 97 -12.04 1.17 -1.23
C LEU A 97 -10.62 1.52 -1.70
N ARG A 98 -10.53 2.21 -2.84
CA ARG A 98 -9.27 2.52 -3.51
C ARG A 98 -9.22 3.98 -3.94
N ARG A 99 -8.44 4.77 -3.20
CA ARG A 99 -8.15 6.18 -3.52
C ARG A 99 -7.50 6.36 -4.90
N ALA A 100 -7.60 7.57 -5.45
CA ALA A 100 -7.04 7.92 -6.75
C ALA A 100 -5.50 7.82 -6.83
N GLY A 101 -5.02 7.64 -8.07
CA GLY A 101 -3.62 7.82 -8.50
C GLY A 101 -3.06 9.16 -8.08
N TRP A 102 -1.75 9.23 -7.83
CA TRP A 102 -1.11 10.54 -7.90
C TRP A 102 -1.06 11.02 -9.36
N VAL A 103 -1.19 12.34 -9.54
CA VAL A 103 -1.09 13.02 -10.83
C VAL A 103 0.07 13.98 -10.74
N ALA A 104 0.94 13.96 -11.74
CA ALA A 104 2.09 14.86 -11.80
C ALA A 104 1.61 16.31 -11.96
N GLY A 105 2.17 17.22 -11.17
CA GLY A 105 1.98 18.66 -11.28
C GLY A 105 3.21 19.36 -11.86
N PRO A 106 3.17 20.70 -11.98
CA PRO A 106 4.33 21.48 -12.41
C PRO A 106 5.56 21.22 -11.51
N GLY A 107 6.70 20.98 -12.16
CA GLY A 107 7.97 20.68 -11.49
C GLY A 107 8.20 19.21 -11.16
N ASP A 108 7.19 18.35 -11.29
CA ASP A 108 7.35 16.91 -11.08
C ASP A 108 8.14 16.27 -12.23
N ARG A 109 9.21 15.53 -11.89
CA ARG A 109 10.06 14.78 -12.83
C ARG A 109 9.78 13.28 -12.74
N TRP A 110 8.58 12.87 -13.11
CA TRP A 110 8.13 11.49 -12.91
C TRP A 110 8.31 10.63 -14.17
N HIS A 111 8.78 9.41 -13.97
CA HIS A 111 8.88 8.36 -14.98
C HIS A 111 8.03 7.17 -14.52
N ARG A 112 6.97 6.86 -15.25
CA ARG A 112 6.08 5.75 -14.91
C ARG A 112 6.59 4.44 -15.50
N VAL A 113 6.55 3.38 -14.71
CA VAL A 113 7.01 2.04 -15.10
C VAL A 113 6.03 0.98 -14.61
N PRO A 114 5.85 -0.14 -15.34
CA PRO A 114 4.86 -1.15 -15.00
C PRO A 114 5.19 -1.94 -13.73
N ASP A 115 6.47 -2.09 -13.38
CA ASP A 115 6.92 -2.95 -12.29
C ASP A 115 8.35 -2.58 -11.81
N ALA A 116 8.79 -3.27 -10.75
CA ALA A 116 10.10 -3.08 -10.14
C ALA A 116 11.28 -3.47 -11.05
N ALA A 117 11.10 -4.45 -11.95
CA ALA A 117 12.15 -4.84 -12.89
C ALA A 117 12.36 -3.77 -13.96
N ALA A 118 11.28 -3.14 -14.44
CA ALA A 118 11.33 -1.98 -15.31
C ALA A 118 11.92 -0.75 -14.59
N ALA A 119 11.62 -0.57 -13.30
CA ALA A 119 12.24 0.46 -12.48
C ALA A 119 13.77 0.28 -12.39
N ALA A 120 14.24 -0.93 -12.09
CA ALA A 120 15.68 -1.24 -12.01
C ALA A 120 16.42 -0.93 -13.33
N ARG A 121 15.85 -1.34 -14.47
CA ARG A 121 16.43 -1.02 -15.79
C ARG A 121 16.48 0.48 -16.08
N LEU A 122 15.46 1.22 -15.66
CA LEU A 122 15.37 2.66 -15.91
C LEU A 122 16.34 3.46 -15.04
N VAL A 123 16.54 3.02 -13.80
CA VAL A 123 17.44 3.68 -12.83
C VAL A 123 18.90 3.64 -13.27
N ASP A 124 19.32 2.64 -14.06
CA ASP A 124 20.69 2.44 -14.56
C ASP A 124 21.27 3.60 -15.40
N GLY A 125 20.50 4.66 -15.65
CA GLY A 125 20.97 5.90 -16.28
C GLY A 125 20.52 7.18 -15.56
N MET A 126 20.07 7.09 -14.31
CA MET A 126 19.44 8.21 -13.57
C MET A 126 20.25 8.74 -12.39
N GLY A 127 21.43 8.19 -12.15
CA GLY A 127 22.33 8.59 -11.05
C GLY A 127 22.81 7.37 -10.27
N GLU A 128 23.70 7.60 -9.30
CA GLU A 128 24.32 6.51 -8.53
C GLU A 128 23.58 6.24 -7.22
N ARG A 129 22.78 7.19 -6.72
CA ARG A 129 22.21 7.16 -5.36
C ARG A 129 20.69 7.09 -5.40
N VAL A 130 20.17 5.91 -5.10
CA VAL A 130 18.78 5.53 -5.35
C VAL A 130 18.03 5.37 -4.03
N PHE A 131 16.92 6.06 -3.87
CA PHE A 131 16.02 5.85 -2.74
C PHE A 131 14.89 4.87 -3.08
N LEU A 132 14.93 3.66 -2.52
CA LEU A 132 13.87 2.67 -2.64
C LEU A 132 12.80 2.90 -1.56
N ALA A 133 11.84 3.77 -1.87
CA ALA A 133 10.66 4.04 -1.06
C ALA A 133 9.47 3.12 -1.43
N THR A 134 9.77 1.84 -1.69
CA THR A 134 8.82 0.77 -2.07
C THR A 134 8.45 -0.15 -0.90
N GLY A 135 9.16 -0.04 0.23
CA GLY A 135 9.11 -1.03 1.31
C GLY A 135 9.81 -2.34 0.91
N SER A 136 9.56 -3.42 1.65
CA SER A 136 10.31 -4.68 1.53
C SER A 136 10.00 -5.53 0.29
N GLY A 137 8.89 -5.28 -0.41
CA GLY A 137 8.39 -6.22 -1.43
C GLY A 137 9.12 -6.20 -2.78
N ASP A 138 9.81 -5.11 -3.12
CA ASP A 138 10.36 -4.89 -4.48
C ASP A 138 11.89 -4.86 -4.49
N LEU A 139 12.54 -5.03 -3.33
CA LEU A 139 13.99 -4.80 -3.18
C LEU A 139 14.84 -5.80 -3.97
N ALA A 140 14.36 -7.03 -4.13
CA ALA A 140 15.05 -8.09 -4.86
C ALA A 140 15.33 -7.70 -6.34
N ALA A 141 14.50 -6.86 -6.95
CA ALA A 141 14.70 -6.40 -8.32
C ALA A 141 15.97 -5.53 -8.49
N PHE A 142 16.49 -4.98 -7.39
CA PHE A 142 17.66 -4.09 -7.37
C PHE A 142 18.91 -4.77 -6.82
N ALA A 143 18.82 -6.05 -6.41
CA ALA A 143 19.89 -6.71 -5.67
C ALA A 143 21.22 -6.83 -6.43
N GLY A 144 21.18 -7.00 -7.77
CA GLY A 144 22.37 -7.13 -8.61
C GLY A 144 22.87 -5.83 -9.26
N MET A 145 22.48 -4.66 -8.73
CA MET A 145 22.85 -3.35 -9.28
C MET A 145 24.09 -2.76 -8.58
N ASP A 146 25.25 -3.41 -8.74
CA ASP A 146 26.48 -3.12 -7.97
C ASP A 146 27.07 -1.71 -8.20
N GLY A 147 26.74 -1.11 -9.35
CA GLY A 147 27.12 0.26 -9.70
C GLY A 147 26.43 1.34 -8.84
N HIS A 148 25.38 0.99 -8.10
CA HIS A 148 24.54 1.94 -7.38
C HIS A 148 24.70 1.81 -5.87
N TRP A 149 24.37 2.88 -5.16
CA TRP A 149 24.18 2.91 -3.71
C TRP A 149 22.71 3.14 -3.40
N PHE A 150 22.15 2.36 -2.48
CA PHE A 150 20.72 2.37 -2.20
C PHE A 150 20.42 2.86 -0.79
N LEU A 151 19.52 3.82 -0.68
CA LEU A 151 18.78 4.08 0.55
C LEU A 151 17.54 3.19 0.55
N LEU A 152 17.41 2.31 1.54
CA LEU A 152 16.24 1.46 1.72
C LEU A 152 15.41 2.00 2.88
N ARG A 153 14.09 2.09 2.71
CA ARG A 153 13.19 2.34 3.83
C ARG A 153 12.16 1.24 3.98
N ALA A 154 12.13 0.64 5.17
CA ALA A 154 11.18 -0.40 5.54
C ALA A 154 10.70 -0.20 6.98
N VAL A 155 9.58 -0.82 7.34
CA VAL A 155 9.08 -0.79 8.73
C VAL A 155 9.86 -1.78 9.60
N ASP A 156 10.04 -3.00 9.10
CA ASP A 156 10.85 -4.05 9.70
C ASP A 156 11.95 -4.44 8.72
N SER A 157 13.03 -5.06 9.21
CA SER A 157 14.15 -5.48 8.37
C SER A 157 13.68 -6.41 7.24
N PRO A 158 13.93 -6.06 5.97
CA PRO A 158 13.54 -6.89 4.84
C PRO A 158 14.42 -8.15 4.76
N PRO A 159 13.86 -9.30 4.32
CA PRO A 159 14.67 -10.47 4.03
C PRO A 159 15.52 -10.25 2.75
N PRO A 160 16.65 -10.97 2.61
CA PRO A 160 17.41 -10.99 1.37
C PRO A 160 16.62 -11.61 0.19
N PRO A 161 17.01 -11.34 -1.07
CA PRO A 161 18.18 -10.56 -1.46
C PRO A 161 17.93 -9.03 -1.40
N LEU A 162 18.97 -8.30 -1.00
CA LEU A 162 19.02 -6.83 -0.95
C LEU A 162 20.17 -6.33 -1.83
N PRO A 163 20.16 -5.08 -2.30
CA PRO A 163 21.34 -4.50 -2.94
C PRO A 163 22.54 -4.52 -2.01
N ASP A 164 23.72 -4.92 -2.50
CA ASP A 164 24.91 -5.07 -1.66
C ASP A 164 25.35 -3.74 -1.03
N ARG A 165 25.31 -2.66 -1.79
CA ARG A 165 25.67 -1.31 -1.33
C ARG A 165 24.43 -0.55 -0.90
N HIS A 166 24.02 -0.72 0.36
CA HIS A 166 22.83 -0.03 0.88
C HIS A 166 22.97 0.54 2.29
N HIS A 167 22.08 1.47 2.62
CA HIS A 167 21.78 1.91 3.97
C HIS A 167 20.29 1.68 4.25
N LEU A 168 19.97 0.99 5.33
CA LEU A 168 18.59 0.68 5.73
C LEU A 168 18.12 1.63 6.83
N VAL A 169 17.04 2.35 6.54
CA VAL A 169 16.29 3.14 7.50
C VAL A 169 15.04 2.36 7.90
N LEU A 170 14.98 1.97 9.18
CA LEU A 170 13.78 1.40 9.79
C LEU A 170 12.90 2.52 10.29
N ASP A 171 11.82 2.79 9.58
CA ASP A 171 10.94 3.91 9.87
C ASP A 171 9.51 3.64 9.42
N ARG A 172 8.56 4.28 10.10
CA ARG A 172 7.13 4.13 9.88
C ARG A 172 6.48 5.51 9.83
N GLY A 173 5.80 5.78 8.73
CA GLY A 173 5.07 7.03 8.54
C GLY A 173 3.90 7.23 9.52
N PRO A 174 3.21 8.38 9.42
CA PRO A 174 3.26 9.32 8.31
C PRO A 174 4.57 10.12 8.24
N PHE A 175 5.03 10.41 7.01
CA PHE A 175 6.23 11.22 6.78
C PHE A 175 5.85 12.65 6.41
N THR A 176 6.69 13.62 6.78
CA THR A 176 6.52 15.04 6.43
C THR A 176 7.45 15.42 5.29
N ALA A 177 7.07 16.43 4.50
CA ALA A 177 7.91 16.89 3.40
C ALA A 177 9.27 17.43 3.90
N ASP A 178 9.32 18.05 5.09
CA ASP A 178 10.57 18.50 5.73
C ASP A 178 11.51 17.34 6.04
N ALA A 179 10.99 16.27 6.65
CA ALA A 179 11.79 15.10 6.97
C ALA A 179 12.30 14.42 5.68
N GLU A 180 11.45 14.30 4.65
CA GLU A 180 11.86 13.75 3.37
C GLU A 180 12.93 14.62 2.69
N ARG A 181 12.81 15.94 2.72
CA ARG A 181 13.85 16.84 2.20
C ARG A 181 15.19 16.63 2.90
N GLY A 182 15.16 16.53 4.23
CA GLY A 182 16.34 16.25 5.05
C GLY A 182 17.00 14.95 4.61
N LEU A 183 16.21 13.87 4.55
CA LEU A 183 16.66 12.53 4.16
C LEU A 183 17.27 12.50 2.74
N LEU A 184 16.59 13.12 1.77
CA LEU A 184 17.07 13.17 0.38
C LEU A 184 18.38 13.97 0.26
N ARG A 185 18.53 15.06 1.01
CA ARG A 185 19.77 15.87 1.01
C ARG A 185 20.92 15.19 1.75
N GLU A 186 20.66 14.66 2.94
CA GLU A 186 21.65 13.96 3.77
C GLU A 186 22.30 12.82 2.99
N HIS A 187 21.51 12.07 2.24
CA HIS A 187 21.99 10.95 1.44
C HIS A 187 22.29 11.31 -0.01
N GLY A 188 22.19 12.58 -0.44
CA GLY A 188 22.46 13.01 -1.81
C GLY A 188 21.74 12.16 -2.86
N ILE A 189 20.43 11.97 -2.71
CA ILE A 189 19.63 11.08 -3.56
C ILE A 189 19.42 11.69 -4.96
N ASP A 190 19.70 10.91 -6.00
CA ASP A 190 19.51 11.29 -7.41
C ASP A 190 18.12 10.93 -7.92
N VAL A 191 17.59 9.79 -7.46
CA VAL A 191 16.31 9.23 -7.91
C VAL A 191 15.56 8.54 -6.77
N VAL A 192 14.25 8.79 -6.70
CA VAL A 192 13.32 8.09 -5.79
C VAL A 192 12.53 7.07 -6.58
N VAL A 193 12.61 5.80 -6.19
CA VAL A 193 11.73 4.74 -6.68
C VAL A 193 10.59 4.54 -5.70
N THR A 194 9.35 4.61 -6.18
CA THR A 194 8.19 4.36 -5.33
C THR A 194 7.00 3.81 -6.09
N ARG A 195 6.04 3.25 -5.36
CA ARG A 195 4.75 2.81 -5.86
C ARG A 195 3.79 3.98 -5.93
N ASP A 196 2.93 4.04 -6.94
CA ASP A 196 1.76 4.91 -6.93
C ASP A 196 0.75 4.44 -5.88
N SER A 197 1.07 4.68 -4.61
CA SER A 197 0.18 4.39 -3.48
C SER A 197 -1.02 5.35 -3.45
N GLY A 198 -0.89 6.55 -4.02
CA GLY A 198 -1.88 7.62 -3.90
C GLY A 198 -2.06 8.13 -2.47
N GLY A 199 -3.00 9.04 -2.30
CA GLY A 199 -3.34 9.61 -1.00
C GLY A 199 -2.30 10.62 -0.49
N ALA A 200 -2.74 11.54 0.37
CA ALA A 200 -1.90 12.61 0.89
C ALA A 200 -0.82 12.09 1.85
N MET A 201 -1.13 11.08 2.68
CA MET A 201 -0.25 10.58 3.75
C MET A 201 1.08 10.00 3.26
N THR A 202 1.16 9.56 2.01
CA THR A 202 2.37 8.96 1.42
C THR A 202 3.03 9.85 0.35
N ALA A 203 2.52 11.08 0.15
CA ALA A 203 2.96 11.99 -0.90
C ALA A 203 4.19 12.84 -0.51
N ALA A 204 4.56 12.90 0.76
CA ALA A 204 5.63 13.77 1.27
C ALA A 204 6.95 13.66 0.49
N LYS A 205 7.33 12.44 0.09
CA LYS A 205 8.54 12.18 -0.69
C LYS A 205 8.50 12.74 -2.11
N LEU A 206 7.30 12.80 -2.70
CA LEU A 206 7.10 13.40 -4.03
C LEU A 206 7.22 14.91 -3.94
N VAL A 207 6.67 15.51 -2.88
CA VAL A 207 6.83 16.94 -2.60
C VAL A 207 8.31 17.29 -2.43
N ALA A 208 9.04 16.52 -1.60
CA ALA A 208 10.47 16.73 -1.41
C ALA A 208 11.27 16.52 -2.69
N ALA A 209 10.97 15.47 -3.47
CA ALA A 209 11.66 15.21 -4.73
C ALA A 209 11.47 16.36 -5.72
N ARG A 210 10.23 16.87 -5.87
CA ARG A 210 9.91 18.02 -6.71
C ARG A 210 10.71 19.27 -6.31
N GLU A 211 10.72 19.60 -5.02
CA GLU A 211 11.42 20.80 -4.52
C GLU A 211 12.95 20.72 -4.66
N LEU A 212 13.50 19.50 -4.66
CA LEU A 212 14.93 19.25 -4.84
C LEU A 212 15.32 18.97 -6.31
N GLY A 213 14.34 18.90 -7.23
CA GLY A 213 14.57 18.53 -8.62
C GLY A 213 15.00 17.07 -8.82
N VAL A 214 14.76 16.20 -7.84
CA VAL A 214 15.09 14.77 -7.85
C VAL A 214 14.09 14.01 -8.73
N ALA A 215 14.59 13.09 -9.55
CA ALA A 215 13.73 12.28 -10.42
C ALA A 215 12.91 11.27 -9.60
N VAL A 216 11.70 10.96 -10.05
CA VAL A 216 10.87 9.93 -9.43
C VAL A 216 10.56 8.83 -10.45
N VAL A 217 10.94 7.60 -10.14
CA VAL A 217 10.46 6.42 -10.85
C VAL A 217 9.24 5.88 -10.11
N LEU A 218 8.08 5.97 -10.75
CA LEU A 218 6.79 5.65 -10.17
C LEU A 218 6.25 4.34 -10.75
N LEU A 219 6.19 3.29 -9.93
CA LEU A 219 5.59 2.03 -10.32
C LEU A 219 4.07 2.22 -10.49
N ASP A 220 3.57 1.71 -11.60
CA ASP A 220 2.14 1.72 -11.92
C ASP A 220 1.38 0.72 -11.07
N ARG A 221 0.14 1.09 -10.79
CA ARG A 221 -0.74 0.23 -10.01
C ARG A 221 -1.16 -0.96 -10.87
N PRO A 222 -1.34 -2.14 -10.27
CA PRO A 222 -2.03 -3.22 -10.95
C PRO A 222 -3.45 -2.75 -11.36
N PRO A 223 -4.01 -3.32 -12.43
CA PRO A 223 -5.38 -3.05 -12.85
C PRO A 223 -6.37 -3.19 -11.69
N ALA A 224 -7.41 -2.36 -11.67
CA ALA A 224 -8.48 -2.52 -10.71
C ALA A 224 -9.32 -3.76 -11.07
N PRO A 225 -9.84 -4.51 -10.08
CA PRO A 225 -10.79 -5.58 -10.34
C PRO A 225 -12.11 -5.02 -10.88
N ASP A 226 -12.85 -5.84 -11.62
CA ASP A 226 -14.18 -5.51 -12.15
C ASP A 226 -15.26 -5.73 -11.07
N VAL A 227 -15.21 -4.92 -10.02
CA VAL A 227 -16.17 -4.91 -8.90
C VAL A 227 -16.45 -3.47 -8.45
N PRO A 228 -17.56 -3.21 -7.73
CA PRO A 228 -17.83 -1.88 -7.20
C PRO A 228 -16.63 -1.29 -6.48
N THR A 229 -16.20 -0.11 -6.91
CA THR A 229 -15.02 0.59 -6.39
C THR A 229 -15.39 2.01 -6.03
N VAL A 230 -14.94 2.48 -4.86
CA VAL A 230 -15.12 3.85 -4.37
C VAL A 230 -13.79 4.44 -3.93
N ALA A 231 -13.67 5.76 -3.95
CA ALA A 231 -12.42 6.44 -3.66
C ALA A 231 -12.29 6.87 -2.20
N THR A 232 -13.41 7.02 -1.49
CA THR A 232 -13.46 7.63 -0.16
C THR A 232 -14.16 6.76 0.89
N VAL A 233 -13.80 6.98 2.16
CA VAL A 233 -14.42 6.30 3.31
C VAL A 233 -15.92 6.61 3.37
N ASP A 234 -16.33 7.85 3.12
CA ASP A 234 -17.74 8.25 3.14
C ASP A 234 -18.57 7.55 2.07
N GLU A 235 -18.01 7.31 0.89
CA GLU A 235 -18.67 6.52 -0.15
C GLU A 235 -18.81 5.04 0.27
N ALA A 236 -17.80 4.49 0.94
CA ALA A 236 -17.83 3.12 1.44
C ALA A 236 -18.87 2.95 2.56
N VAL A 237 -18.94 3.90 3.49
CA VAL A 237 -19.98 3.94 4.54
C VAL A 237 -21.38 4.00 3.90
N ARG A 238 -21.61 4.92 2.97
CA ARG A 238 -22.90 5.03 2.27
C ARG A 238 -23.25 3.75 1.49
N TRP A 239 -22.26 3.05 0.94
CA TRP A 239 -22.47 1.77 0.26
C TRP A 239 -22.91 0.68 1.22
N LEU A 240 -22.36 0.64 2.45
CA LEU A 240 -22.76 -0.29 3.49
C LEU A 240 -24.17 0.00 4.03
N GLU A 241 -24.54 1.27 4.20
CA GLU A 241 -25.86 1.68 4.71
C GLU A 241 -27.04 1.36 3.79
N ARG A 242 -26.78 1.14 2.49
CA ARG A 242 -27.83 0.81 1.50
C ARG A 242 -28.13 -0.69 1.41
N ARG A 243 -27.60 -1.50 2.33
CA ARG A 243 -27.75 -2.96 2.37
C ARG A 243 -28.42 -3.38 3.67
#